data_AF-A0A9D7I9Q5-F1
#
_entry.id   AF-A0A9D7I9Q5-F1
#
_cell.length_a   1.000
_cell.length_b   1.000
_cell.length_c   1.000
_cell.angle_alpha   90.00
_cell.angle_beta   90.00
_cell.angle_gamma   90.00
#
_symmetry.space_group_name_H-M   'P 1'
#
loop_
_entity.id
_entity.type
_entity.pdbx_description
1 polymer ?
#
loop_
_entity_poly.entity_id
_entity_poly.type
_entity_poly.pdbx_seq_one_letter_code
_entity_poly.pdbx_strand_id
1 'polypeptide(L)'
;MIPLLYPLSFLAAVISLSLWFYFQKNRGLSLLLRAVFFTALAVYLVSVVLHAGAWSAKWSLLFRDLAIMAVAPSLLSILRNRSWLFFAMLGAGILSMIFGWNRFSQKLTASVPEGEWELLLELKEGSELDRLNELTKQYGLHYERAFFPGKPSNTDLDDFYLVEIPQAKEDQMAAISAAFLKNAAVDDVEKNDLVQVAPITELPARKNPGKEYGINDPGIQYLWGFDQMNVAGLYSLYRETKAKPVKKPLIAILDTGVDGTHEDLKANFRSTNGKYNKDKVGHGTHCAGIAASVSNNSLGIASFSPGAGFLTVTSIKVLNDYGAGTQAGIIKGMIEAADLGADVISMSLGGRSDDSKQNAYQKAVEYANKAGAIVVVAAGNDGAYARNISPANTPGVIAVSAIDTLLHRANFSNRIAGLTMAVAAPGVNIYSTVPGNKYKSFNGTSMATPYVAGLVGVMKAYKPALTTQEVFDILKKTGIPTHTPEETGPFIQPGKALAELLGI
;
A
#
# COMPACT_ATOMS: atom_id res chain seq x y z
N MET A 1 -18.60 -21.31 19.60
CA MET A 1 -17.56 -22.06 20.34
C MET A 1 -16.20 -22.11 19.61
N ILE A 2 -16.17 -22.25 18.28
CA ILE A 2 -14.92 -22.32 17.47
C ILE A 2 -13.95 -21.12 17.63
N PRO A 3 -14.39 -19.85 17.77
CA PRO A 3 -13.47 -18.71 17.85
C PRO A 3 -12.57 -18.69 19.08
N LEU A 4 -13.00 -19.34 20.18
CA LEU A 4 -12.24 -19.42 21.43
C LEU A 4 -11.38 -20.69 21.51
N LEU A 5 -11.61 -21.68 20.64
CA LEU A 5 -10.84 -22.92 20.62
C LEU A 5 -9.39 -22.70 20.21
N TYR A 6 -9.14 -21.88 19.18
CA TYR A 6 -7.79 -21.52 18.76
C TYR A 6 -6.96 -20.83 19.88
N PRO A 7 -7.39 -19.70 20.46
CA PRO A 7 -6.52 -18.97 21.39
C PRO A 7 -6.32 -19.73 22.72
N LEU A 8 -7.33 -20.48 23.17
CA LEU A 8 -7.23 -21.28 24.40
C LEU A 8 -6.29 -22.47 24.23
N SER A 9 -6.37 -23.18 23.09
CA SER A 9 -5.49 -24.32 22.82
C SER A 9 -4.04 -23.89 22.56
N PHE A 10 -3.82 -22.76 21.87
CA PHE A 10 -2.49 -22.16 21.72
C PHE A 10 -1.88 -21.81 23.08
N LEU A 11 -2.62 -21.10 23.93
CA LEU A 11 -2.14 -20.68 25.25
C LEU A 11 -1.86 -21.89 26.15
N ALA A 12 -2.76 -22.88 26.14
CA ALA A 12 -2.57 -24.13 26.87
C ALA A 12 -1.30 -24.87 26.41
N ALA A 13 -1.00 -24.89 25.10
CA ALA A 13 0.20 -25.50 24.56
C ALA A 13 1.48 -24.79 25.04
N VAL A 14 1.55 -23.46 24.95
CA VAL A 14 2.71 -22.69 25.42
C VAL A 14 2.95 -22.86 26.93
N ILE A 15 1.88 -22.78 27.73
CA ILE A 15 1.97 -22.91 29.19
C ILE A 15 2.42 -24.32 29.57
N SER A 16 1.76 -25.35 29.05
CA SER A 16 2.07 -26.74 29.39
C SER A 16 3.47 -27.14 28.95
N LEU A 17 3.96 -26.68 27.79
CA LEU A 17 5.33 -26.90 27.35
C LEU A 17 6.36 -26.21 28.26
N SER A 18 6.10 -24.96 28.65
CA SER A 18 6.96 -24.20 29.56
C SER A 18 7.05 -24.86 30.94
N LEU A 19 5.90 -25.27 31.49
CA LEU A 19 5.84 -25.97 32.78
C LEU A 19 6.46 -27.36 32.69
N TRP A 20 6.32 -28.06 31.56
CA TRP A 20 6.93 -29.38 31.35
C TRP A 20 8.46 -29.28 31.47
N PHE A 21 9.08 -28.28 30.82
CA PHE A 21 10.52 -28.01 30.95
C PHE A 21 10.95 -27.64 32.38
N TYR A 22 10.12 -26.91 33.12
CA TYR A 22 10.39 -26.60 34.52
C TYR A 22 10.33 -27.84 35.43
N PHE A 23 9.33 -28.70 35.25
CA PHE A 23 9.06 -29.85 36.12
C PHE A 23 9.64 -31.18 35.63
N GLN A 24 10.61 -31.21 34.70
CA GLN A 24 11.17 -32.47 34.18
C GLN A 24 11.72 -33.44 35.25
N LYS A 25 12.12 -32.93 36.43
CA LYS A 25 12.62 -33.77 37.54
C LYS A 25 11.50 -34.47 38.32
N ASN A 26 10.25 -33.99 38.23
CA ASN A 26 9.08 -34.63 38.82
C ASN A 26 8.42 -35.53 37.77
N ARG A 27 8.63 -36.85 37.89
CA ARG A 27 8.21 -37.83 36.88
C ARG A 27 6.69 -37.80 36.62
N GLY A 28 5.87 -37.69 37.67
CA GLY A 28 4.41 -37.64 37.54
C GLY A 28 3.91 -36.36 36.88
N LEU A 29 4.39 -35.21 37.35
CA LEU A 29 3.98 -33.91 36.82
C LEU A 29 4.49 -33.68 35.38
N SER A 30 5.69 -34.15 35.07
CA SER A 30 6.27 -34.13 33.73
C SER A 30 5.44 -34.93 32.72
N LEU A 31 4.98 -36.13 33.11
CA LEU A 31 4.10 -36.96 32.26
C LEU A 31 2.75 -36.28 32.00
N LEU A 32 2.14 -35.71 33.05
CA LEU A 32 0.88 -34.97 32.92
C LEU A 32 1.02 -33.76 31.98
N LEU A 33 2.02 -32.91 32.20
CA LEU A 33 2.23 -31.70 31.41
C LEU A 33 2.56 -32.01 29.95
N ARG A 34 3.31 -33.09 29.69
CA ARG A 34 3.55 -33.61 28.34
C ARG A 34 2.24 -34.00 27.65
N ALA A 35 1.35 -34.73 28.33
CA ALA A 35 0.07 -35.12 27.77
C ALA A 35 -0.84 -33.91 27.48
N VAL A 36 -0.88 -32.94 28.39
CA VAL A 36 -1.61 -31.68 28.21
C VAL A 36 -1.07 -30.92 26.99
N PHE A 37 0.25 -30.84 26.83
CA PHE A 37 0.87 -30.17 25.68
C PHE A 37 0.45 -30.79 24.35
N PHE A 38 0.62 -32.10 24.17
CA PHE A 38 0.28 -32.74 22.90
C PHE A 38 -1.21 -32.68 22.60
N THR A 39 -2.06 -32.76 23.63
CA THR A 39 -3.51 -32.59 23.47
C THR A 39 -3.85 -31.16 23.03
N ALA A 40 -3.29 -30.15 23.71
CA ALA A 40 -3.50 -28.74 23.37
C ALA A 40 -2.96 -28.42 21.97
N LEU A 41 -1.81 -28.96 21.59
CA LEU A 41 -1.24 -28.82 20.25
C LEU A 41 -2.13 -29.44 19.18
N ALA A 42 -2.67 -30.64 19.42
CA ALA A 42 -3.58 -31.28 18.47
C ALA A 42 -4.87 -30.47 18.28
N VAL A 43 -5.48 -30.01 19.38
CA VAL A 43 -6.67 -29.13 19.33
C VAL A 43 -6.34 -27.81 18.62
N TYR A 44 -5.16 -27.24 18.87
CA TYR A 44 -4.67 -26.05 18.19
C TYR A 44 -4.56 -26.26 16.68
N LEU A 45 -3.89 -27.33 16.23
CA LEU A 45 -3.72 -27.62 14.80
C LEU A 45 -5.07 -27.81 14.11
N VAL A 46 -5.98 -28.57 14.72
CA VAL A 46 -7.36 -28.74 14.22
C VAL A 46 -8.08 -27.39 14.17
N SER A 47 -7.93 -26.56 15.20
CA SER A 47 -8.57 -25.25 15.24
C SER A 47 -8.07 -24.29 14.16
N VAL A 48 -6.77 -24.34 13.80
CA VAL A 48 -6.19 -23.56 12.69
C VAL A 48 -6.76 -24.00 11.35
N VAL A 49 -6.88 -25.31 11.15
CA VAL A 49 -7.46 -25.88 9.91
C VAL A 49 -8.92 -25.45 9.77
N LEU A 50 -9.70 -25.58 10.85
CA LEU A 50 -11.13 -25.25 10.89
C LEU A 50 -11.42 -23.74 10.97
N HIS A 51 -10.41 -22.89 11.24
CA HIS A 51 -10.60 -21.45 11.27
C HIS A 51 -10.95 -20.94 9.87
N ALA A 52 -11.86 -19.97 9.74
CA ALA A 52 -12.11 -19.32 8.46
C ALA A 52 -10.88 -18.49 8.05
N GLY A 53 -10.55 -18.43 6.76
CA GLY A 53 -9.46 -17.61 6.22
C GLY A 53 -8.56 -18.31 5.21
N ALA A 54 -7.85 -17.51 4.41
CA ALA A 54 -6.94 -18.00 3.37
C ALA A 54 -5.81 -18.84 3.95
N TRP A 55 -5.40 -19.89 3.22
CA TRP A 55 -4.30 -20.77 3.63
C TRP A 55 -2.99 -20.02 3.84
N SER A 56 -2.70 -18.97 3.08
CA SER A 56 -1.53 -18.12 3.28
C SER A 56 -1.49 -17.49 4.68
N ALA A 57 -2.60 -16.90 5.14
CA ALA A 57 -2.72 -16.33 6.47
C ALA A 57 -2.61 -17.40 7.57
N LYS A 58 -3.22 -18.57 7.35
CA LYS A 58 -3.10 -19.74 8.25
C LYS A 58 -1.66 -20.23 8.37
N TRP A 59 -0.90 -20.26 7.26
CA TRP A 59 0.51 -20.66 7.26
C TRP A 59 1.40 -19.67 8.01
N SER A 60 1.21 -18.37 7.80
CA SER A 60 1.94 -17.34 8.56
C SER A 60 1.63 -17.40 10.06
N LEU A 61 0.35 -17.62 10.41
CA LEU A 61 -0.09 -17.82 11.79
C LEU A 61 0.58 -19.05 12.42
N LEU A 62 0.52 -20.19 11.72
CA LEU A 62 1.11 -21.45 12.15
C LEU A 62 2.63 -21.33 12.38
N PHE A 63 3.35 -20.72 11.44
CA PHE A 63 4.81 -20.55 11.53
C PHE A 63 5.21 -19.71 12.74
N ARG A 64 4.54 -18.57 12.95
CA ARG A 64 4.75 -17.71 14.11
C ARG A 64 4.49 -18.48 15.41
N ASP A 65 3.37 -19.18 15.49
CA ASP A 65 2.94 -19.86 16.72
C ASP A 65 3.87 -21.01 17.08
N LEU A 66 4.32 -21.79 16.10
CA LEU A 66 5.35 -22.81 16.30
C LEU A 66 6.68 -22.19 16.72
N ALA A 67 7.07 -21.04 16.16
CA ALA A 67 8.27 -20.32 16.59
C ALA A 67 8.15 -19.85 18.05
N ILE A 68 6.99 -19.34 18.47
CA ILE A 68 6.73 -18.97 19.87
C ILE A 68 6.79 -20.20 20.78
N MET A 69 6.14 -21.30 20.40
CA MET A 69 6.17 -22.56 21.16
C MET A 69 7.58 -23.15 21.25
N ALA A 70 8.46 -22.89 20.28
CA ALA A 70 9.85 -23.32 20.34
C ALA A 70 10.72 -22.39 21.22
N VAL A 71 10.60 -21.08 21.05
CA VAL A 71 11.51 -20.09 21.65
C VAL A 71 11.13 -19.78 23.10
N ALA A 72 9.85 -19.54 23.40
CA ALA A 72 9.45 -19.07 24.73
C ALA A 72 9.74 -20.09 25.85
N PRO A 73 9.40 -21.39 25.71
CA PRO A 73 9.77 -22.40 26.71
C PRO A 73 11.28 -22.56 26.85
N SER A 74 12.04 -22.46 25.75
CA SER A 74 13.49 -22.55 25.76
C SER A 74 14.14 -21.41 26.55
N LEU A 75 13.69 -20.17 26.35
CA LEU A 75 14.16 -19.02 27.12
C LEU A 75 13.77 -19.12 28.60
N LEU A 76 12.54 -19.54 28.89
CA LEU A 76 12.09 -19.75 30.27
C LEU A 76 12.86 -20.86 30.96
N SER A 77 13.29 -21.90 30.24
CA SER A 77 14.08 -23.01 30.82
C SER A 77 15.42 -22.56 31.43
N ILE A 78 16.01 -21.47 30.92
CA ILE A 78 17.24 -20.85 31.47
C ILE A 78 16.99 -20.36 32.91
N LEU A 79 15.77 -19.90 33.19
CA LEU A 79 15.34 -19.39 34.50
C LEU A 79 14.87 -20.47 35.46
N ARG A 80 14.97 -21.76 35.09
CA ARG A 80 14.43 -22.88 35.88
C ARG A 80 14.97 -22.95 37.32
N ASN A 81 16.19 -22.48 37.57
CA ASN A 81 16.79 -22.45 38.91
C ASN A 81 16.37 -21.21 39.74
N ARG A 82 15.55 -20.31 39.17
CA ARG A 82 15.02 -19.10 39.82
C ARG A 82 13.49 -19.08 39.71
N SER A 83 12.84 -19.86 40.55
CA SER A 83 11.39 -20.13 40.49
C SER A 83 10.53 -18.87 40.37
N TRP A 84 10.80 -17.84 41.18
CA TRP A 84 10.01 -16.61 41.16
C TRP A 84 10.11 -15.85 39.83
N LEU A 85 11.32 -15.77 39.25
CA LEU A 85 11.54 -15.14 37.93
C LEU A 85 10.91 -15.94 36.81
N PHE A 86 10.99 -17.27 36.89
CA PHE A 86 10.34 -18.16 35.93
C PHE A 86 8.83 -17.91 35.87
N PHE A 87 8.15 -17.94 37.02
CA PHE A 87 6.70 -17.74 37.07
C PHE A 87 6.29 -16.29 36.76
N ALA A 88 7.09 -15.29 37.13
CA ALA A 88 6.85 -13.90 36.76
C ALA A 88 6.93 -13.68 35.24
N MET A 89 7.96 -14.22 34.58
CA MET A 89 8.14 -14.14 33.13
C MET A 89 7.08 -14.93 32.37
N LEU A 90 6.69 -16.11 32.87
CA LEU A 90 5.59 -16.89 32.31
C LEU A 90 4.27 -16.11 32.39
N GLY A 91 3.97 -15.51 33.55
CA GLY A 91 2.78 -14.68 33.74
C GLY A 91 2.75 -13.43 32.85
N ALA A 92 3.87 -12.72 32.74
CA ALA A 92 4.00 -11.57 31.85
C ALA A 92 3.83 -11.96 30.37
N GLY A 93 4.37 -13.11 29.97
CA GLY A 93 4.19 -13.69 28.64
C GLY A 93 2.72 -14.00 28.33
N ILE A 94 2.00 -14.64 29.27
CA ILE A 94 0.56 -14.93 29.15
C ILE A 94 -0.24 -13.63 28.99
N LEU A 95 0.02 -12.63 29.82
CA LEU A 95 -0.66 -11.32 29.74
C LEU A 95 -0.38 -10.63 28.41
N SER A 96 0.88 -10.61 27.96
CA SER A 96 1.27 -10.07 26.65
C SER A 96 0.55 -10.78 25.50
N MET A 97 0.41 -12.11 25.57
CA MET A 97 -0.33 -12.88 24.58
C MET A 97 -1.83 -12.54 24.61
N ILE A 98 -2.47 -12.44 25.79
CA ILE A 98 -3.89 -12.08 25.91
C ILE A 98 -4.17 -10.66 25.40
N PHE A 99 -3.37 -9.67 25.81
CA PHE A 99 -3.56 -8.27 25.39
C PHE A 99 -3.12 -8.00 23.95
N GLY A 100 -2.05 -8.65 23.50
CA GLY A 100 -1.58 -8.59 22.10
C GLY A 100 -2.54 -9.28 21.14
N TRP A 101 -3.21 -10.34 21.59
CA TRP A 101 -4.23 -11.06 20.82
C TRP A 101 -5.41 -10.17 20.46
N ASN A 102 -5.96 -9.38 21.39
CA ASN A 102 -7.09 -8.48 21.10
C ASN A 102 -6.78 -7.41 20.03
N ARG A 103 -5.51 -6.99 19.89
CA ARG A 103 -5.09 -6.06 18.83
C ARG A 103 -4.82 -6.75 17.50
N PHE A 104 -4.52 -8.05 17.51
CA PHE A 104 -4.09 -8.80 16.34
C PHE A 104 -5.23 -9.63 15.72
N SER A 105 -6.14 -10.17 16.54
CA SER A 105 -7.37 -10.82 16.06
C SER A 105 -8.22 -9.83 15.27
N GLN A 106 -8.36 -8.59 15.73
CA GLN A 106 -8.97 -7.51 14.94
C GLN A 106 -8.28 -7.23 13.60
N LYS A 107 -6.99 -7.58 13.43
CA LYS A 107 -6.25 -7.47 12.17
C LYS A 107 -6.37 -8.72 11.29
N LEU A 108 -6.63 -9.90 11.85
CA LEU A 108 -6.80 -11.16 11.11
C LEU A 108 -8.25 -11.47 10.74
N THR A 109 -9.19 -11.02 11.56
CA THR A 109 -10.63 -11.05 11.29
C THR A 109 -11.13 -9.68 10.82
N ALA A 110 -10.22 -8.81 10.34
CA ALA A 110 -10.60 -7.63 9.59
C ALA A 110 -11.33 -8.13 8.36
N SER A 111 -12.65 -8.01 8.40
CA SER A 111 -13.57 -8.45 7.37
C SER A 111 -13.12 -7.95 6.01
N VAL A 112 -12.51 -8.85 5.23
CA VAL A 112 -12.88 -8.96 3.81
C VAL A 112 -14.41 -8.97 3.79
N PRO A 113 -15.09 -8.22 2.92
CA PRO A 113 -16.55 -8.28 2.87
C PRO A 113 -16.98 -9.74 2.96
N GLU A 114 -17.74 -10.08 4.01
CA GLU A 114 -18.52 -11.31 3.97
C GLU A 114 -19.54 -11.06 2.87
N GLY A 115 -19.22 -11.50 1.66
CA GLY A 115 -19.97 -11.16 0.46
C GLY A 115 -19.14 -11.53 -0.74
N GLU A 116 -19.62 -12.58 -1.42
CA GLU A 116 -19.47 -12.90 -2.84
C GLU A 116 -18.13 -12.57 -3.55
N TRP A 117 -17.55 -13.58 -4.20
CA TRP A 117 -16.38 -13.33 -5.05
C TRP A 117 -16.81 -12.50 -6.25
N GLU A 118 -16.01 -11.53 -6.67
CA GLU A 118 -16.36 -10.68 -7.81
C GLU A 118 -15.42 -10.93 -8.99
N LEU A 119 -16.00 -11.00 -10.19
CA LEU A 119 -15.28 -10.99 -11.46
C LEU A 119 -15.48 -9.65 -12.16
N LEU A 120 -14.44 -9.16 -12.82
CA LEU A 120 -14.53 -8.08 -13.80
C LEU A 120 -14.59 -8.71 -15.18
N LEU A 121 -15.68 -8.44 -15.90
CA LEU A 121 -15.97 -9.01 -17.19
C LEU A 121 -16.03 -7.89 -18.22
N GLU A 122 -15.18 -7.94 -19.23
CA GLU A 122 -15.22 -7.02 -20.37
C GLU A 122 -16.09 -7.60 -21.48
N LEU A 123 -17.03 -6.80 -21.99
CA LEU A 123 -17.79 -7.14 -23.18
C LEU A 123 -17.11 -6.61 -24.44
N LYS A 124 -17.30 -7.30 -25.57
CA LYS A 124 -16.86 -6.76 -26.87
C LYS A 124 -17.74 -5.59 -27.25
N GLU A 125 -17.13 -4.58 -27.87
CA GLU A 125 -17.82 -3.40 -28.38
C GLU A 125 -19.06 -3.78 -29.21
N GLY A 126 -20.20 -3.17 -28.88
CA GLY A 126 -21.48 -3.42 -29.56
C GLY A 126 -22.15 -4.76 -29.25
N SER A 127 -21.64 -5.54 -28.29
CA SER A 127 -22.28 -6.79 -27.86
C SER A 127 -23.62 -6.55 -27.15
N GLU A 128 -24.60 -7.40 -27.47
CA GLU A 128 -25.92 -7.35 -26.83
C GLU A 128 -25.86 -7.95 -25.41
N LEU A 129 -26.32 -7.18 -24.42
CA LEU A 129 -26.45 -7.59 -23.01
C LEU A 129 -27.29 -8.87 -22.83
N ASP A 130 -28.16 -9.18 -23.77
CA ASP A 130 -29.03 -10.36 -23.74
C ASP A 130 -28.26 -11.68 -23.70
N ARG A 131 -27.06 -11.73 -24.29
CA ARG A 131 -26.19 -12.93 -24.24
C ARG A 131 -25.49 -13.10 -22.90
N LEU A 132 -25.25 -12.00 -22.18
CA LEU A 132 -24.76 -12.05 -20.81
C LEU A 132 -25.87 -12.52 -19.86
N ASN A 133 -27.10 -12.07 -20.09
CA ASN A 133 -28.30 -12.46 -19.34
C ASN A 133 -28.56 -13.98 -19.36
N GLU A 134 -28.27 -14.68 -20.45
CA GLU A 134 -28.43 -16.14 -20.54
C GLU A 134 -27.47 -16.88 -19.61
N LEU A 135 -26.19 -16.50 -19.62
CA LEU A 135 -25.16 -17.12 -18.76
C LEU A 135 -25.36 -16.78 -17.29
N THR A 136 -25.67 -15.52 -16.98
CA THR A 136 -25.91 -15.11 -15.60
C THR A 136 -27.18 -15.77 -15.06
N LYS A 137 -28.23 -15.98 -15.87
CA LYS A 137 -29.38 -16.83 -15.48
C LYS A 137 -29.02 -18.29 -15.27
N GLN A 138 -28.21 -18.89 -16.15
CA GLN A 138 -27.77 -20.28 -16.02
C GLN A 138 -27.08 -20.53 -14.68
N TYR A 139 -26.24 -19.58 -14.25
CA TYR A 139 -25.49 -19.67 -13.01
C TYR A 139 -26.14 -18.90 -11.84
N GLY A 140 -27.31 -18.27 -12.01
CA GLY A 140 -27.97 -17.47 -10.98
C GLY A 140 -27.09 -16.36 -10.41
N LEU A 141 -26.38 -15.63 -11.28
CA LEU A 141 -25.44 -14.57 -10.93
C LEU A 141 -26.07 -13.20 -11.13
N HIS A 142 -25.64 -12.24 -10.33
CA HIS A 142 -25.96 -10.83 -10.50
C HIS A 142 -24.77 -10.11 -11.13
N TYR A 143 -25.07 -9.09 -11.94
CA TYR A 143 -24.04 -8.27 -12.53
C TYR A 143 -24.49 -6.81 -12.65
N GLU A 144 -23.53 -5.90 -12.56
CA GLU A 144 -23.72 -4.47 -12.76
C GLU A 144 -22.56 -3.88 -13.56
N ARG A 145 -22.78 -2.71 -14.19
CA ARG A 145 -21.69 -2.03 -14.90
C ARG A 145 -20.64 -1.59 -13.89
N ALA A 146 -19.38 -1.92 -14.16
CA ALA A 146 -18.27 -1.65 -13.26
C ALA A 146 -17.87 -0.18 -13.30
N PHE A 147 -17.75 0.43 -14.47
CA PHE A 147 -17.14 1.76 -14.61
C PHE A 147 -18.01 2.75 -15.40
N PHE A 148 -17.82 4.03 -15.10
CA PHE A 148 -18.58 5.16 -15.67
C PHE A 148 -17.61 6.32 -16.01
N PRO A 149 -16.76 6.19 -17.04
CA PRO A 149 -15.82 7.23 -17.42
C PRO A 149 -16.55 8.51 -17.87
N GLY A 150 -16.07 9.67 -17.42
CA GLY A 150 -16.64 10.96 -17.81
C GLY A 150 -16.47 11.30 -19.30
N LYS A 151 -15.55 10.63 -20.00
CA LYS A 151 -15.29 10.76 -21.45
C LYS A 151 -15.26 9.37 -22.12
N PRO A 152 -16.43 8.74 -22.37
CA PRO A 152 -16.49 7.38 -22.94
C PRO A 152 -15.91 7.30 -24.35
N SER A 153 -15.78 8.40 -25.10
CA SER A 153 -15.08 8.39 -26.40
C SER A 153 -13.58 8.06 -26.31
N ASN A 154 -13.00 8.11 -25.11
CA ASN A 154 -11.55 7.96 -24.91
C ASN A 154 -11.15 6.58 -24.39
N THR A 155 -12.12 5.73 -24.05
CA THR A 155 -11.92 4.43 -23.41
C THR A 155 -13.19 3.58 -23.54
N ASP A 156 -13.01 2.27 -23.53
CA ASP A 156 -14.03 1.22 -23.44
C ASP A 156 -14.22 0.72 -21.99
N LEU A 157 -13.76 1.48 -20.98
CA LEU A 157 -13.96 1.12 -19.58
C LEU A 157 -15.43 0.92 -19.20
N ASP A 158 -16.36 1.56 -19.90
CA ASP A 158 -17.79 1.36 -19.68
C ASP A 158 -18.28 -0.03 -20.13
N ASP A 159 -17.51 -0.79 -20.92
CA ASP A 159 -17.83 -2.17 -21.31
C ASP A 159 -17.50 -3.22 -20.23
N PHE A 160 -16.95 -2.78 -19.09
CA PHE A 160 -16.69 -3.65 -17.94
C PHE A 160 -17.91 -3.79 -17.03
N TYR A 161 -18.15 -5.02 -16.58
CA TYR A 161 -19.20 -5.39 -15.64
C TYR A 161 -18.60 -6.13 -14.44
N LEU A 162 -19.09 -5.82 -13.25
CA LEU A 162 -18.85 -6.60 -12.06
C LEU A 162 -19.88 -7.72 -12.01
N VAL A 163 -19.43 -8.97 -11.90
CA VAL A 163 -20.26 -10.15 -11.74
C VAL A 163 -20.05 -10.71 -10.34
N GLU A 164 -21.12 -10.76 -9.56
CA GLU A 164 -21.12 -11.30 -8.21
C GLU A 164 -21.25 -12.83 -8.27
N ILE A 165 -20.33 -13.52 -7.60
CA ILE A 165 -20.29 -14.97 -7.46
C ILE A 165 -20.60 -15.33 -6.01
N PRO A 166 -21.80 -15.86 -5.74
CA PRO A 166 -22.18 -16.25 -4.39
C PRO A 166 -21.15 -17.19 -3.75
N GLN A 167 -20.88 -17.02 -2.45
CA GLN A 167 -19.87 -17.81 -1.75
C GLN A 167 -20.08 -19.33 -1.89
N ALA A 168 -21.33 -19.78 -1.98
CA ALA A 168 -21.70 -21.18 -2.22
C ALA A 168 -21.23 -21.74 -3.59
N LYS A 169 -20.73 -20.87 -4.47
CA LYS A 169 -20.24 -21.20 -5.83
C LYS A 169 -18.77 -20.87 -6.03
N GLU A 170 -18.01 -20.62 -4.95
CA GLU A 170 -16.56 -20.37 -5.01
C GLU A 170 -15.81 -21.49 -5.73
N ASP A 171 -16.19 -22.75 -5.48
CA ASP A 171 -15.62 -23.94 -6.13
C ASP A 171 -15.90 -23.99 -7.64
N GLN A 172 -16.94 -23.30 -8.10
CA GLN A 172 -17.33 -23.20 -9.51
C GLN A 172 -16.67 -22.02 -10.23
N MET A 173 -15.95 -21.12 -9.53
CA MET A 173 -15.39 -19.91 -10.13
C MET A 173 -14.60 -20.17 -11.40
N ALA A 174 -13.70 -21.16 -11.39
CA ALA A 174 -12.89 -21.48 -12.57
C ALA A 174 -13.74 -21.94 -13.76
N ALA A 175 -14.82 -22.69 -13.51
CA ALA A 175 -15.74 -23.13 -14.54
C ALA A 175 -16.60 -21.96 -15.06
N ILE A 176 -17.05 -21.07 -14.18
CA ILE A 176 -17.80 -19.85 -14.52
C ILE A 176 -16.94 -18.92 -15.38
N SER A 177 -15.70 -18.62 -14.97
CA SER A 177 -14.78 -17.80 -15.76
C SER A 177 -14.50 -18.42 -17.14
N ALA A 178 -14.29 -19.74 -17.20
CA ALA A 178 -14.08 -20.44 -18.47
C ALA A 178 -15.34 -20.45 -19.36
N ALA A 179 -16.55 -20.43 -18.78
CA ALA A 179 -17.80 -20.33 -19.52
C ALA A 179 -18.00 -18.93 -20.10
N PHE A 180 -17.68 -17.88 -19.33
CA PHE A 180 -17.70 -16.51 -19.81
C PHE A 180 -16.70 -16.30 -20.96
N LEU A 181 -15.44 -16.74 -20.81
CA LEU A 181 -14.43 -16.61 -21.88
C LEU A 181 -14.78 -17.35 -23.18
N LYS A 182 -15.67 -18.36 -23.14
CA LYS A 182 -16.17 -19.04 -24.33
C LYS A 182 -17.35 -18.32 -24.99
N ASN A 183 -17.98 -17.37 -24.30
CA ASN A 183 -19.09 -16.62 -24.85
C ASN A 183 -18.57 -15.61 -25.88
N ALA A 184 -19.21 -15.57 -27.06
CA ALA A 184 -18.80 -14.68 -28.15
C ALA A 184 -18.88 -13.18 -27.80
N ALA A 185 -19.70 -12.78 -26.81
CA ALA A 185 -19.89 -11.40 -26.35
C ALA A 185 -18.84 -10.95 -25.32
N VAL A 186 -18.10 -11.87 -24.70
CA VAL A 186 -17.09 -11.56 -23.69
C VAL A 186 -15.74 -11.43 -24.37
N ASP A 187 -15.02 -10.36 -24.06
CA ASP A 187 -13.66 -10.14 -24.54
C ASP A 187 -12.64 -10.66 -23.53
N ASP A 188 -12.83 -10.31 -22.25
CA ASP A 188 -11.92 -10.68 -21.17
C ASP A 188 -12.64 -10.91 -19.85
N VAL A 189 -11.99 -11.70 -18.98
CA VAL A 189 -12.47 -11.99 -17.62
C VAL A 189 -11.29 -11.99 -16.66
N GLU A 190 -11.31 -11.04 -15.73
CA GLU A 190 -10.33 -10.95 -14.65
C GLU A 190 -11.00 -11.03 -13.28
N LYS A 191 -10.22 -11.34 -12.24
CA LYS A 191 -10.73 -11.32 -10.86
C LYS A 191 -10.74 -9.89 -10.36
N ASN A 192 -11.76 -9.53 -9.57
CA ASN A 192 -11.71 -8.30 -8.81
C ASN A 192 -10.85 -8.50 -7.55
N ASP A 193 -9.52 -8.41 -7.70
CA ASP A 193 -8.60 -8.75 -6.62
C ASP A 193 -8.66 -7.77 -5.44
N LEU A 194 -8.43 -8.30 -4.24
CA LEU A 194 -8.28 -7.50 -3.03
C LEU A 194 -6.86 -6.93 -2.97
N VAL A 195 -6.77 -5.61 -2.84
CA VAL A 195 -5.54 -4.86 -2.62
C VAL A 195 -5.53 -4.35 -1.19
N GLN A 196 -4.38 -4.48 -0.52
CA GLN A 196 -4.22 -4.01 0.85
C GLN A 196 -2.93 -3.24 1.02
N VAL A 197 -2.96 -2.16 1.80
CA VAL A 197 -1.74 -1.48 2.25
C VAL A 197 -0.89 -2.46 3.04
N ALA A 198 0.41 -2.51 2.73
CA ALA A 198 1.36 -3.28 3.53
C ALA A 198 1.32 -2.83 5.02
N PRO A 199 1.55 -3.73 5.98
CA PRO A 199 1.52 -3.36 7.40
C PRO A 199 2.43 -2.16 7.70
N ILE A 200 1.82 -1.09 8.22
CA ILE A 200 2.55 0.13 8.59
C ILE A 200 3.53 -0.21 9.71
N THR A 201 4.83 -0.03 9.41
CA THR A 201 5.90 -0.16 10.39
C THR A 201 6.26 1.23 10.91
N GLU A 202 5.77 1.57 12.10
CA GLU A 202 6.14 2.82 12.76
C GLU A 202 7.56 2.74 13.33
N LEU A 203 8.34 3.79 13.10
CA LEU A 203 9.71 3.90 13.60
C LEU A 203 9.89 5.19 14.43
N PRO A 204 10.87 5.22 15.35
CA PRO A 204 11.27 6.46 15.97
C PRO A 204 11.86 7.41 14.91
N ALA A 205 11.43 8.66 14.93
CA ALA A 205 11.98 9.70 14.08
C ALA A 205 13.48 9.87 14.37
N ARG A 206 14.30 9.90 13.31
CA ARG A 206 15.75 10.11 13.43
C ARG A 206 16.10 11.51 12.95
N LYS A 207 16.79 12.26 13.79
CA LYS A 207 17.32 13.58 13.42
C LYS A 207 18.55 13.40 12.54
N ASN A 208 18.61 14.16 11.46
CA ASN A 208 19.79 14.38 10.66
C ASN A 208 20.23 15.85 10.78
N PRO A 209 20.93 16.22 11.87
CA PRO A 209 21.39 17.59 12.06
C PRO A 209 22.51 17.89 11.05
N GLY A 210 22.42 18.99 10.30
CA GLY A 210 23.61 19.46 9.56
C GLY A 210 23.41 20.31 8.32
N LYS A 211 22.18 20.51 7.81
CA LYS A 211 21.96 21.32 6.59
C LYS A 211 20.84 22.34 6.77
N GLU A 212 21.14 23.57 6.37
CA GLU A 212 20.14 24.62 6.18
C GLU A 212 19.51 24.47 4.80
N TYR A 213 18.19 24.37 4.77
CA TYR A 213 17.42 24.23 3.53
C TYR A 213 16.86 25.57 3.03
N GLY A 214 17.03 26.65 3.81
CA GLY A 214 16.42 27.94 3.52
C GLY A 214 14.90 27.92 3.63
N ILE A 215 14.36 27.05 4.49
CA ILE A 215 12.95 26.95 4.88
C ILE A 215 12.81 26.91 6.40
N ASN A 216 11.65 27.29 6.93
CA ASN A 216 11.43 27.51 8.36
C ASN A 216 10.69 26.36 9.09
N ASP A 217 10.48 25.23 8.42
CA ASP A 217 9.67 24.11 8.92
C ASP A 217 10.46 23.29 9.97
N PRO A 218 9.96 23.15 11.22
CA PRO A 218 10.72 22.55 12.34
C PRO A 218 11.01 21.06 12.20
N GLY A 219 10.21 20.35 11.39
CA GLY A 219 10.36 18.92 11.10
C GLY A 219 11.39 18.59 10.03
N ILE A 220 12.00 19.58 9.39
CA ILE A 220 12.98 19.39 8.31
C ILE A 220 14.16 18.52 8.74
N GLN A 221 14.55 18.60 10.02
CA GLN A 221 15.62 17.78 10.61
C GLN A 221 15.34 16.28 10.59
N TYR A 222 14.11 15.84 10.32
CA TYR A 222 13.74 14.42 10.22
C TYR A 222 13.64 13.92 8.76
N LEU A 223 13.78 14.82 7.78
CA LEU A 223 13.63 14.53 6.35
C LEU A 223 14.97 14.19 5.70
N TRP A 224 15.63 13.11 6.13
CA TRP A 224 16.94 12.71 5.58
C TRP A 224 16.95 12.61 4.04
N GLY A 225 15.81 12.26 3.43
CA GLY A 225 15.68 12.16 1.98
C GLY A 225 15.97 13.48 1.27
N PHE A 226 15.72 14.61 1.93
CA PHE A 226 16.00 15.94 1.38
C PHE A 226 17.50 16.18 1.18
N ASP A 227 18.34 15.64 2.06
CA ASP A 227 19.80 15.72 1.92
C ASP A 227 20.26 14.95 0.69
N GLN A 228 19.82 13.70 0.55
CA GLN A 228 20.22 12.82 -0.54
C GLN A 228 19.69 13.27 -1.90
N MET A 229 18.50 13.88 -1.94
CA MET A 229 17.90 14.46 -3.14
C MET A 229 18.36 15.90 -3.43
N ASN A 230 19.24 16.47 -2.59
CA ASN A 230 19.70 17.86 -2.68
C ASN A 230 18.55 18.88 -2.81
N VAL A 231 17.52 18.77 -1.96
CA VAL A 231 16.33 19.64 -2.01
C VAL A 231 16.66 21.10 -1.71
N ALA A 232 17.73 21.38 -0.95
CA ALA A 232 18.25 22.74 -0.78
C ALA A 232 18.57 23.40 -2.13
N GLY A 233 19.13 22.64 -3.08
CA GLY A 233 19.38 23.10 -4.45
C GLY A 233 18.09 23.40 -5.23
N LEU A 234 17.04 22.59 -5.04
CA LEU A 234 15.71 22.90 -5.62
C LEU A 234 15.15 24.22 -5.06
N TYR A 235 15.23 24.44 -3.76
CA TYR A 235 14.74 25.69 -3.16
C TYR A 235 15.57 26.91 -3.57
N SER A 236 16.89 26.77 -3.71
CA SER A 236 17.73 27.81 -4.31
C SER A 236 17.31 28.11 -5.75
N LEU A 237 17.02 27.07 -6.55
CA LEU A 237 16.55 27.24 -7.92
C LEU A 237 15.28 28.09 -8.00
N TYR A 238 14.31 27.91 -7.08
CA TYR A 238 13.12 28.78 -7.03
C TYR A 238 13.42 30.25 -6.71
N ARG A 239 14.47 30.52 -5.91
CA ARG A 239 14.86 31.89 -5.54
C ARG A 239 15.67 32.57 -6.65
N GLU A 240 16.54 31.80 -7.30
CA GLU A 240 17.48 32.31 -8.30
C GLU A 240 16.84 32.43 -9.69
N THR A 241 15.91 31.52 -10.01
CA THR A 241 15.19 31.56 -11.28
C THR A 241 13.94 32.43 -11.18
N LYS A 242 13.67 33.22 -12.22
CA LYS A 242 12.39 33.93 -12.38
C LYS A 242 11.31 33.07 -13.03
N ALA A 243 11.55 31.77 -13.18
CA ALA A 243 10.58 30.84 -13.75
C ALA A 243 9.35 30.82 -12.84
N LYS A 244 8.20 31.19 -13.40
CA LYS A 244 6.92 31.16 -12.66
C LYS A 244 6.15 29.91 -13.04
N PRO A 245 5.52 29.21 -12.06
CA PRO A 245 4.57 28.15 -12.40
C PRO A 245 3.41 28.76 -13.22
N VAL A 246 2.98 28.05 -14.24
CA VAL A 246 1.88 28.43 -15.14
C VAL A 246 0.54 27.81 -14.74
N LYS A 247 0.56 26.80 -13.86
CA LYS A 247 -0.62 26.15 -13.28
C LYS A 247 -0.33 25.75 -11.84
N LYS A 248 -1.38 25.67 -11.01
CA LYS A 248 -1.36 24.96 -9.73
C LYS A 248 -1.79 23.49 -9.97
N PRO A 249 -0.86 22.52 -9.95
CA PRO A 249 -1.17 21.13 -10.25
C PRO A 249 -2.05 20.50 -9.18
N LEU A 250 -2.89 19.55 -9.58
CA LEU A 250 -3.68 18.72 -8.69
C LEU A 250 -3.10 17.31 -8.57
N ILE A 251 -2.69 16.93 -7.37
CA ILE A 251 -2.22 15.59 -7.03
C ILE A 251 -3.37 14.83 -6.34
N ALA A 252 -3.85 13.76 -6.94
CA ALA A 252 -4.85 12.87 -6.35
C ALA A 252 -4.15 11.73 -5.58
N ILE A 253 -4.39 11.66 -4.28
CA ILE A 253 -3.92 10.56 -3.42
C ILE A 253 -5.00 9.49 -3.38
N LEU A 254 -4.79 8.39 -4.09
CA LEU A 254 -5.66 7.22 -4.10
C LEU A 254 -5.22 6.25 -3.00
N ASP A 255 -5.87 6.35 -1.84
CA ASP A 255 -5.38 5.69 -0.62
C ASP A 255 -6.50 5.50 0.43
N THR A 256 -6.17 5.49 1.73
CA THR A 256 -7.08 5.30 2.88
C THR A 256 -7.88 6.55 3.27
N GLY A 257 -7.84 7.60 2.45
CA GLY A 257 -8.32 8.93 2.78
C GLY A 257 -7.18 9.87 3.17
N VAL A 258 -7.45 11.17 3.32
CA VAL A 258 -6.49 12.16 3.81
C VAL A 258 -7.18 13.03 4.86
N ASP A 259 -6.55 13.24 6.02
CA ASP A 259 -6.98 14.30 6.95
C ASP A 259 -6.72 15.67 6.33
N GLY A 260 -7.70 16.17 5.58
CA GLY A 260 -7.63 17.47 4.91
C GLY A 260 -7.63 18.67 5.86
N THR A 261 -7.86 18.45 7.16
CA THR A 261 -7.82 19.51 8.19
C THR A 261 -6.47 19.61 8.89
N HIS A 262 -5.54 18.70 8.58
CA HIS A 262 -4.20 18.68 9.15
C HIS A 262 -3.50 20.04 8.94
N GLU A 263 -2.90 20.58 10.00
CA GLU A 263 -2.33 21.93 10.05
C GLU A 263 -1.35 22.22 8.91
N ASP A 264 -0.60 21.19 8.53
CA ASP A 264 0.46 21.22 7.52
C ASP A 264 -0.01 20.79 6.11
N LEU A 265 -1.29 20.50 5.94
CA LEU A 265 -1.90 20.15 4.64
C LEU A 265 -3.01 21.11 4.21
N LYS A 266 -3.78 21.65 5.15
CA LYS A 266 -5.04 22.36 4.90
C LYS A 266 -4.97 23.47 3.85
N ALA A 267 -3.83 24.16 3.72
CA ALA A 267 -3.67 25.25 2.74
C ALA A 267 -3.42 24.72 1.30
N ASN A 268 -2.93 23.49 1.16
CA ASN A 268 -2.74 22.80 -0.12
C ASN A 268 -3.86 21.78 -0.40
N PHE A 269 -4.68 21.42 0.60
CA PHE A 269 -5.73 20.42 0.43
C PHE A 269 -6.99 20.99 -0.25
N ARG A 270 -7.49 20.29 -1.26
CA ARG A 270 -8.79 20.54 -1.89
C ARG A 270 -9.68 19.33 -1.65
N SER A 271 -10.80 19.52 -0.94
CA SER A 271 -11.80 18.46 -0.83
C SER A 271 -12.63 18.35 -2.11
N THR A 272 -12.71 17.15 -2.67
CA THR A 272 -13.62 16.81 -3.78
C THR A 272 -14.86 16.09 -3.26
N ASN A 273 -14.70 15.28 -2.22
CA ASN A 273 -15.77 14.59 -1.52
C ASN A 273 -15.46 14.52 -0.02
N GLY A 274 -16.36 15.04 0.82
CA GLY A 274 -16.17 15.07 2.28
C GLY A 274 -15.96 13.70 2.92
N LYS A 275 -16.41 12.60 2.26
CA LYS A 275 -16.18 11.22 2.72
C LYS A 275 -14.71 10.80 2.63
N TYR A 276 -13.93 11.38 1.72
CA TYR A 276 -12.52 11.05 1.51
C TYR A 276 -11.58 11.82 2.46
N ASN A 277 -12.07 12.90 3.07
CA ASN A 277 -11.30 13.75 3.98
C ASN A 277 -11.05 13.12 5.37
N LYS A 278 -11.38 11.84 5.57
CA LYS A 278 -11.20 11.13 6.83
C LYS A 278 -10.34 9.91 6.60
N ASP A 279 -9.21 9.89 7.28
CA ASP A 279 -8.25 8.81 7.25
C ASP A 279 -8.15 8.18 8.63
N LYS A 280 -8.71 6.99 8.81
CA LYS A 280 -8.62 6.25 10.08
C LYS A 280 -7.36 5.39 10.18
N VAL A 281 -6.72 5.12 9.04
CA VAL A 281 -5.52 4.29 8.97
C VAL A 281 -4.27 5.16 9.14
N GLY A 282 -4.29 6.37 8.58
CA GLY A 282 -3.21 7.34 8.61
C GLY A 282 -2.23 7.23 7.44
N HIS A 283 -2.40 6.25 6.56
CA HIS A 283 -1.49 5.98 5.45
C HIS A 283 -1.61 7.05 4.35
N GLY A 284 -2.83 7.33 3.87
CA GLY A 284 -3.04 8.35 2.85
C GLY A 284 -2.67 9.76 3.31
N THR A 285 -2.92 10.09 4.59
CA THR A 285 -2.45 11.37 5.18
C THR A 285 -0.93 11.46 5.18
N HIS A 286 -0.23 10.36 5.43
CA HIS A 286 1.23 10.30 5.39
C HIS A 286 1.76 10.52 3.97
N CYS A 287 1.16 9.86 2.98
CA CYS A 287 1.49 10.06 1.58
C CYS A 287 1.20 11.50 1.10
N ALA A 288 0.08 12.10 1.53
CA ALA A 288 -0.26 13.48 1.19
C ALA A 288 0.77 14.49 1.72
N GLY A 289 1.26 14.30 2.96
CA GLY A 289 2.32 15.13 3.54
C GLY A 289 3.61 15.10 2.75
N ILE A 290 4.05 13.91 2.32
CA ILE A 290 5.27 13.76 1.51
C ILE A 290 5.10 14.47 0.16
N ALA A 291 3.94 14.30 -0.48
CA ALA A 291 3.69 14.86 -1.81
C ALA A 291 3.54 16.39 -1.80
N ALA A 292 2.84 16.95 -0.81
CA ALA A 292 2.37 18.33 -0.88
C ALA A 292 2.12 19.04 0.47
N SER A 293 2.80 18.66 1.56
CA SER A 293 2.85 19.49 2.77
C SER A 293 3.23 20.93 2.47
N VAL A 294 2.73 21.84 3.29
CA VAL A 294 2.86 23.28 3.08
C VAL A 294 4.23 23.73 3.60
N SER A 295 5.23 23.77 2.75
CA SER A 295 6.55 24.30 3.13
C SER A 295 6.49 25.79 3.53
N ASN A 296 7.49 26.25 4.28
CA ASN A 296 7.65 27.63 4.73
C ASN A 296 6.50 28.18 5.60
N ASN A 297 5.76 27.31 6.30
CA ASN A 297 4.64 27.71 7.15
C ASN A 297 4.97 27.75 8.66
N SER A 298 6.23 27.48 9.03
CA SER A 298 6.70 27.36 10.42
C SER A 298 6.08 26.21 11.23
N LEU A 299 5.50 25.21 10.55
CA LEU A 299 4.86 24.04 11.14
C LEU A 299 5.44 22.77 10.51
N GLY A 300 5.24 21.63 11.18
CA GLY A 300 5.38 20.33 10.56
C GLY A 300 6.64 20.09 9.71
N ILE A 301 6.42 19.53 8.52
CA ILE A 301 7.42 19.10 7.55
C ILE A 301 7.38 20.03 6.31
N ALA A 302 8.14 19.69 5.28
CA ALA A 302 8.08 20.36 3.99
C ALA A 302 7.96 19.36 2.85
N SER A 303 7.53 19.84 1.68
CA SER A 303 7.49 19.10 0.41
C SER A 303 8.35 19.81 -0.64
N PHE A 304 8.42 19.29 -1.87
CA PHE A 304 9.14 19.98 -2.96
C PHE A 304 8.50 21.30 -3.41
N SER A 305 7.30 21.61 -2.91
CA SER A 305 6.67 22.91 -3.05
C SER A 305 7.46 23.99 -2.29
N PRO A 306 7.64 25.22 -2.85
CA PRO A 306 8.21 26.34 -2.12
C PRO A 306 7.28 26.95 -1.07
N GLY A 307 5.97 26.65 -1.11
CA GLY A 307 5.04 27.14 -0.10
C GLY A 307 3.57 26.80 -0.36
N ALA A 308 2.68 27.50 0.35
CA ALA A 308 1.24 27.35 0.18
C ALA A 308 0.80 27.74 -1.23
N GLY A 309 -0.10 26.95 -1.81
CA GLY A 309 -0.75 27.30 -3.08
C GLY A 309 0.04 26.95 -4.34
N PHE A 310 1.25 26.40 -4.24
CA PHE A 310 2.02 25.96 -5.41
C PHE A 310 1.54 24.60 -5.94
N LEU A 311 1.30 23.63 -5.05
CA LEU A 311 0.64 22.35 -5.35
C LEU A 311 -0.75 22.30 -4.69
N THR A 312 -1.67 21.56 -5.30
CA THR A 312 -2.92 21.13 -4.66
C THR A 312 -2.88 19.63 -4.46
N VAL A 313 -3.32 19.15 -3.29
CA VAL A 313 -3.53 17.72 -3.05
C VAL A 313 -5.01 17.46 -2.76
N THR A 314 -5.56 16.37 -3.30
CA THR A 314 -6.90 15.87 -3.01
C THR A 314 -6.84 14.42 -2.56
N SER A 315 -7.90 13.96 -1.90
CA SER A 315 -8.06 12.57 -1.52
C SER A 315 -9.11 11.89 -2.38
N ILE A 316 -8.81 10.67 -2.84
CA ILE A 316 -9.79 9.72 -3.35
C ILE A 316 -9.61 8.44 -2.55
N LYS A 317 -10.59 8.13 -1.71
CA LYS A 317 -10.50 6.99 -0.79
C LYS A 317 -10.90 5.71 -1.51
N VAL A 318 -9.90 4.96 -1.97
CA VAL A 318 -10.09 3.65 -2.63
C VAL A 318 -9.81 2.49 -1.68
N LEU A 319 -9.20 2.77 -0.53
CA LEU A 319 -8.95 1.81 0.54
C LEU A 319 -9.81 2.17 1.76
N ASN A 320 -10.47 1.16 2.34
CA ASN A 320 -11.37 1.32 3.46
C ASN A 320 -10.61 1.65 4.78
N ASP A 321 -11.36 1.74 5.88
CA ASP A 321 -10.80 2.06 7.22
C ASP A 321 -9.86 0.99 7.79
N TYR A 322 -9.66 -0.13 7.08
CA TYR A 322 -8.72 -1.20 7.40
C TYR A 322 -7.55 -1.29 6.40
N GLY A 323 -7.47 -0.34 5.45
CA GLY A 323 -6.42 -0.30 4.44
C GLY A 323 -6.61 -1.28 3.29
N ALA A 324 -7.83 -1.79 3.08
CA ALA A 324 -8.14 -2.73 2.01
C ALA A 324 -9.12 -2.14 0.98
N GLY A 325 -8.98 -2.49 -0.29
CA GLY A 325 -9.86 -2.08 -1.37
C GLY A 325 -9.85 -3.12 -2.49
N THR A 326 -10.78 -3.02 -3.42
CA THR A 326 -10.85 -3.93 -4.57
C THR A 326 -10.22 -3.29 -5.80
N GLN A 327 -9.75 -4.10 -6.75
CA GLN A 327 -9.25 -3.64 -8.05
C GLN A 327 -10.25 -2.71 -8.74
N ALA A 328 -11.52 -3.08 -8.79
CA ALA A 328 -12.59 -2.26 -9.35
C ALA A 328 -12.76 -0.94 -8.58
N GLY A 329 -12.68 -0.96 -7.24
CA GLY A 329 -12.73 0.26 -6.42
C GLY A 329 -11.57 1.21 -6.70
N ILE A 330 -10.37 0.66 -6.93
CA ILE A 330 -9.18 1.43 -7.28
C ILE A 330 -9.32 2.03 -8.68
N ILE A 331 -9.77 1.24 -9.67
CA ILE A 331 -10.00 1.72 -11.05
C ILE A 331 -11.07 2.81 -11.08
N LYS A 332 -12.19 2.65 -10.35
CA LYS A 332 -13.20 3.71 -10.16
C LYS A 332 -12.55 4.99 -9.65
N GLY A 333 -11.64 4.90 -8.68
CA GLY A 333 -10.91 6.06 -8.17
C GLY A 333 -9.92 6.67 -9.16
N MET A 334 -9.29 5.88 -10.03
CA MET A 334 -8.41 6.38 -11.10
C MET A 334 -9.21 7.18 -12.13
N ILE A 335 -10.38 6.65 -12.52
CA ILE A 335 -11.32 7.33 -13.42
C ILE A 335 -11.80 8.64 -12.79
N GLU A 336 -12.22 8.60 -11.51
CA GLU A 336 -12.63 9.81 -10.79
C GLU A 336 -11.52 10.86 -10.75
N ALA A 337 -10.25 10.46 -10.49
CA ALA A 337 -9.13 11.40 -10.50
C ALA A 337 -8.90 12.03 -11.88
N ALA A 338 -8.97 11.23 -12.94
CA ALA A 338 -8.81 11.70 -14.31
C ALA A 338 -9.93 12.69 -14.69
N ASP A 339 -11.18 12.38 -14.33
CA ASP A 339 -12.35 13.22 -14.58
C ASP A 339 -12.33 14.52 -13.77
N LEU A 340 -11.74 14.49 -12.56
CA LEU A 340 -11.47 15.68 -11.75
C LEU A 340 -10.36 16.58 -12.31
N GLY A 341 -9.65 16.13 -13.37
CA GLY A 341 -8.53 16.83 -13.97
C GLY A 341 -7.26 16.78 -13.12
N ALA A 342 -7.02 15.67 -12.41
CA ALA A 342 -5.77 15.46 -11.71
C ALA A 342 -4.58 15.52 -12.67
N ASP A 343 -3.53 16.24 -12.27
CA ASP A 343 -2.27 16.29 -13.00
C ASP A 343 -1.40 15.07 -12.70
N VAL A 344 -1.54 14.53 -11.48
CA VAL A 344 -0.80 13.37 -10.99
C VAL A 344 -1.75 12.49 -10.16
N ILE A 345 -1.71 11.18 -10.40
CA ILE A 345 -2.41 10.17 -9.61
C ILE A 345 -1.33 9.39 -8.84
N SER A 346 -1.32 9.51 -7.51
CA SER A 346 -0.35 8.84 -6.64
C SER A 346 -1.01 7.65 -5.97
N MET A 347 -0.47 6.45 -6.21
CA MET A 347 -1.02 5.18 -5.76
C MET A 347 0.01 4.41 -4.93
N SER A 348 -0.07 4.59 -3.62
CA SER A 348 0.82 3.93 -2.66
C SER A 348 0.30 2.54 -2.24
N LEU A 349 -0.16 1.78 -3.23
CA LEU A 349 -0.89 0.53 -3.10
C LEU A 349 -0.49 -0.43 -4.23
N GLY A 350 -0.78 -1.72 -4.04
CA GLY A 350 -0.56 -2.73 -5.06
C GLY A 350 -0.89 -4.13 -4.55
N GLY A 351 -1.28 -5.01 -5.45
CA GLY A 351 -1.62 -6.41 -5.18
C GLY A 351 -0.84 -7.36 -6.09
N ARG A 352 -0.82 -8.65 -5.74
CA ARG A 352 -0.20 -9.67 -6.60
C ARG A 352 -0.92 -9.74 -7.94
N SER A 353 -0.17 -9.67 -9.03
CA SER A 353 -0.67 -9.84 -10.39
C SER A 353 -0.22 -11.18 -10.97
N ASP A 354 -0.96 -11.65 -11.96
CA ASP A 354 -0.52 -12.56 -13.02
C ASP A 354 -0.89 -11.95 -14.38
N ASP A 355 -0.52 -12.61 -15.48
CA ASP A 355 -0.67 -12.07 -16.85
C ASP A 355 -2.14 -11.87 -17.26
N SER A 356 -3.09 -12.55 -16.60
CA SER A 356 -4.54 -12.43 -16.83
C SER A 356 -5.23 -11.31 -16.04
N LYS A 357 -4.48 -10.35 -15.47
CA LYS A 357 -4.99 -9.41 -14.43
C LYS A 357 -4.55 -7.96 -14.62
N GLN A 358 -4.45 -7.50 -15.85
CA GLN A 358 -3.93 -6.16 -16.13
C GLN A 358 -4.77 -5.35 -17.08
N ASN A 359 -5.80 -5.94 -17.68
CA ASN A 359 -6.51 -5.31 -18.78
C ASN A 359 -7.30 -4.08 -18.31
N ALA A 360 -8.10 -4.19 -17.25
CA ALA A 360 -8.84 -3.03 -16.74
C ALA A 360 -7.91 -1.96 -16.14
N TYR A 361 -6.82 -2.37 -15.48
CA TYR A 361 -5.81 -1.41 -15.01
C TYR A 361 -5.13 -0.69 -16.18
N GLN A 362 -4.79 -1.40 -17.26
CA GLN A 362 -4.19 -0.82 -18.45
C GLN A 362 -5.12 0.23 -19.06
N LYS A 363 -6.39 -0.10 -19.29
CA LYS A 363 -7.39 0.84 -19.83
C LYS A 363 -7.59 2.06 -18.91
N ALA A 364 -7.57 1.85 -17.59
CA ALA A 364 -7.62 2.95 -16.62
C ALA A 364 -6.38 3.86 -16.62
N VAL A 365 -5.19 3.29 -16.74
CA VAL A 365 -3.94 4.06 -16.89
C VAL A 365 -3.93 4.83 -18.22
N GLU A 366 -4.35 4.20 -19.30
CA GLU A 366 -4.46 4.85 -20.62
C GLU A 366 -5.48 5.99 -20.58
N TYR A 367 -6.64 5.79 -19.95
CA TYR A 367 -7.64 6.84 -19.76
C TYR A 367 -7.08 8.03 -18.97
N ALA A 368 -6.41 7.76 -17.84
CA ALA A 368 -5.77 8.78 -17.04
C ALA A 368 -4.69 9.55 -17.82
N ASN A 369 -3.81 8.84 -18.52
CA ASN A 369 -2.75 9.44 -19.35
C ASN A 369 -3.34 10.28 -20.50
N LYS A 370 -4.40 9.82 -21.18
CA LYS A 370 -5.12 10.59 -22.22
C LYS A 370 -5.81 11.83 -21.66
N ALA A 371 -6.30 11.77 -20.41
CA ALA A 371 -6.82 12.93 -19.68
C ALA A 371 -5.71 13.90 -19.23
N GLY A 372 -4.44 13.53 -19.45
CA GLY A 372 -3.26 14.29 -19.10
C GLY A 372 -2.76 14.03 -17.68
N ALA A 373 -3.29 13.06 -16.93
CA ALA A 373 -2.80 12.70 -15.61
C ALA A 373 -1.58 11.77 -15.71
N ILE A 374 -0.57 11.94 -14.85
CA ILE A 374 0.57 11.01 -14.76
C ILE A 374 0.36 10.09 -13.57
N VAL A 375 0.35 8.78 -13.81
CA VAL A 375 0.12 7.76 -12.77
C VAL A 375 1.46 7.30 -12.16
N VAL A 376 1.60 7.41 -10.85
CA VAL A 376 2.79 7.05 -10.08
C VAL A 376 2.41 5.98 -9.06
N VAL A 377 3.09 4.82 -9.08
CA VAL A 377 2.68 3.63 -8.34
C VAL A 377 3.82 3.05 -7.51
N ALA A 378 3.53 2.59 -6.29
CA ALA A 378 4.49 1.88 -5.44
C ALA A 378 4.88 0.52 -6.03
N ALA A 379 6.18 0.19 -6.04
CA ALA A 379 6.66 -1.10 -6.54
C ALA A 379 6.26 -2.31 -5.67
N GLY A 380 5.90 -2.09 -4.40
CA GLY A 380 5.52 -3.11 -3.42
C GLY A 380 6.65 -3.47 -2.44
N ASN A 381 6.30 -4.22 -1.38
CA ASN A 381 7.11 -4.33 -0.15
C ASN A 381 7.48 -5.78 0.25
N ASP A 382 7.54 -6.71 -0.71
CA ASP A 382 7.80 -8.14 -0.46
C ASP A 382 9.24 -8.57 -0.76
N GLY A 383 10.10 -7.64 -1.20
CA GLY A 383 11.42 -7.96 -1.74
C GLY A 383 11.36 -8.86 -2.98
N ALA A 384 10.21 -8.88 -3.67
CA ALA A 384 9.91 -9.67 -4.86
C ALA A 384 10.23 -8.88 -6.13
N TYR A 385 9.66 -9.28 -7.27
CA TYR A 385 9.75 -8.51 -8.52
C TYR A 385 8.46 -7.71 -8.74
N ALA A 386 8.61 -6.41 -9.02
CA ALA A 386 7.49 -5.50 -9.23
C ALA A 386 6.69 -5.81 -10.50
N ARG A 387 7.27 -6.51 -11.49
CA ARG A 387 6.55 -7.04 -12.67
C ARG A 387 5.38 -7.97 -12.32
N ASN A 388 5.36 -8.51 -11.10
CA ASN A 388 4.29 -9.37 -10.59
C ASN A 388 3.31 -8.62 -9.67
N ILE A 389 3.30 -7.28 -9.70
CA ILE A 389 2.48 -6.43 -8.83
C ILE A 389 1.70 -5.43 -9.68
N SER A 390 0.37 -5.46 -9.57
CA SER A 390 -0.51 -4.49 -10.23
C SER A 390 -0.94 -3.40 -9.25
N PRO A 391 -1.05 -2.13 -9.69
CA PRO A 391 -0.81 -1.65 -11.05
C PRO A 391 0.65 -1.23 -11.34
N ALA A 392 1.61 -1.62 -10.51
CA ALA A 392 3.01 -1.21 -10.69
C ALA A 392 3.65 -1.72 -11.99
N ASN A 393 3.15 -2.85 -12.51
CA ASN A 393 3.57 -3.46 -13.77
C ASN A 393 2.82 -2.96 -15.01
N THR A 394 1.78 -2.13 -14.83
CA THR A 394 0.93 -1.67 -15.92
C THR A 394 1.69 -0.69 -16.83
N PRO A 395 1.71 -0.88 -18.15
CA PRO A 395 2.32 0.08 -19.08
C PRO A 395 1.74 1.49 -18.91
N GLY A 396 2.59 2.51 -18.98
CA GLY A 396 2.16 3.90 -18.85
C GLY A 396 2.15 4.46 -17.42
N VAL A 397 2.56 3.69 -16.41
CA VAL A 397 2.80 4.18 -15.05
C VAL A 397 4.28 4.45 -14.81
N ILE A 398 4.60 5.30 -13.82
CA ILE A 398 5.95 5.41 -13.25
C ILE A 398 5.98 4.62 -11.94
N ALA A 399 6.66 3.48 -11.94
CA ALA A 399 6.82 2.65 -10.74
C ALA A 399 7.94 3.18 -9.83
N VAL A 400 7.76 3.10 -8.51
CA VAL A 400 8.69 3.69 -7.54
C VAL A 400 9.21 2.65 -6.55
N SER A 401 10.52 2.45 -6.57
CA SER A 401 11.25 1.64 -5.59
C SER A 401 11.67 2.47 -4.36
N ALA A 402 11.89 1.79 -3.24
CA ALA A 402 12.30 2.40 -1.98
C ALA A 402 13.79 2.16 -1.73
N ILE A 403 14.50 3.25 -1.40
CA ILE A 403 15.88 3.21 -0.93
C ILE A 403 16.01 3.67 0.52
N ASP A 404 17.15 3.30 1.13
CA ASP A 404 17.54 3.74 2.47
C ASP A 404 18.46 4.97 2.47
N THR A 405 18.86 5.40 3.67
CA THR A 405 19.74 6.57 3.88
C THR A 405 21.11 6.47 3.22
N LEU A 406 21.52 5.26 2.84
CA LEU A 406 22.80 4.96 2.22
C LEU A 406 22.67 4.65 0.72
N LEU A 407 21.51 4.93 0.12
CA LEU A 407 21.21 4.64 -1.30
C LEU A 407 21.22 3.14 -1.66
N HIS A 408 21.08 2.25 -0.66
CA HIS A 408 20.79 0.84 -0.94
C HIS A 408 19.29 0.64 -1.20
N ARG A 409 18.94 -0.34 -2.03
CA ARG A 409 17.56 -0.83 -2.08
C ARG A 409 17.13 -1.23 -0.68
N ALA A 410 15.99 -0.74 -0.21
CA ALA A 410 15.43 -1.22 1.05
C ALA A 410 15.12 -2.71 0.93
N ASN A 411 15.44 -3.52 1.94
CA ASN A 411 15.30 -4.98 1.86
C ASN A 411 13.89 -5.44 1.42
N PHE A 412 12.86 -4.70 1.86
CA PHE A 412 11.46 -4.96 1.49
C PHE A 412 11.10 -4.45 0.09
N SER A 413 11.81 -3.48 -0.50
CA SER A 413 11.41 -2.90 -1.79
C SER A 413 11.44 -3.98 -2.87
N ASN A 414 10.35 -4.13 -3.61
CA ASN A 414 10.36 -4.97 -4.79
C ASN A 414 11.36 -4.44 -5.83
N ARG A 415 11.96 -5.35 -6.59
CA ARG A 415 12.91 -5.08 -7.66
C ARG A 415 12.15 -4.63 -8.91
N ILE A 416 12.60 -3.56 -9.53
CA ILE A 416 11.94 -2.99 -10.72
C ILE A 416 12.38 -3.66 -12.04
N ALA A 417 13.27 -4.65 -11.98
CA ALA A 417 13.74 -5.39 -13.14
C ALA A 417 12.55 -5.98 -13.92
N GLY A 418 12.47 -5.64 -15.22
CA GLY A 418 11.37 -6.01 -16.11
C GLY A 418 10.28 -4.94 -16.26
N LEU A 419 10.37 -3.82 -15.56
CA LEU A 419 9.52 -2.65 -15.79
C LEU A 419 10.17 -1.67 -16.78
N THR A 420 9.34 -0.99 -17.58
CA THR A 420 9.79 -0.03 -18.59
C THR A 420 10.10 1.34 -18.00
N MET A 421 9.29 1.79 -17.05
CA MET A 421 9.40 3.10 -16.39
C MET A 421 9.43 2.94 -14.87
N ALA A 422 10.63 3.01 -14.29
CA ALA A 422 10.81 2.93 -12.86
C ALA A 422 11.94 3.83 -12.35
N VAL A 423 11.73 4.42 -11.17
CA VAL A 423 12.70 5.28 -10.48
C VAL A 423 12.78 4.92 -9.01
N ALA A 424 13.79 5.44 -8.31
CA ALA A 424 13.98 5.27 -6.88
C ALA A 424 13.72 6.57 -6.11
N ALA A 425 13.13 6.44 -4.92
CA ALA A 425 12.96 7.53 -3.97
C ALA A 425 13.11 7.05 -2.51
N PRO A 426 13.25 7.97 -1.53
CA PRO A 426 13.42 7.59 -0.12
C PRO A 426 12.22 6.82 0.40
N GLY A 427 12.44 5.63 0.98
CA GLY A 427 11.36 4.79 1.50
C GLY A 427 11.60 4.17 2.88
N VAL A 428 12.74 4.46 3.53
CA VAL A 428 13.05 3.96 4.88
C VAL A 428 13.02 5.11 5.88
N ASN A 429 12.29 4.94 6.98
CA ASN A 429 12.16 5.89 8.08
C ASN A 429 11.76 7.30 7.60
N ILE A 430 10.69 7.36 6.82
CA ILE A 430 10.19 8.60 6.21
C ILE A 430 9.20 9.26 7.16
N TYR A 431 9.58 10.42 7.69
CA TYR A 431 8.78 11.22 8.60
C TYR A 431 7.76 12.07 7.82
N SER A 432 6.48 11.96 8.16
CA SER A 432 5.42 12.74 7.52
C SER A 432 4.18 12.90 8.41
N THR A 433 3.19 13.66 7.92
CA THR A 433 1.90 13.94 8.56
C THR A 433 1.08 12.67 8.80
N VAL A 434 0.36 12.59 9.90
CA VAL A 434 -0.69 11.58 10.16
C VAL A 434 -1.88 12.26 10.84
N PRO A 435 -3.09 11.66 10.83
CA PRO A 435 -4.31 12.34 11.26
C PRO A 435 -4.22 12.95 12.67
N GLY A 436 -4.89 14.09 12.83
CA GLY A 436 -4.98 14.81 14.10
C GLY A 436 -3.73 15.64 14.45
N ASN A 437 -3.17 16.35 13.46
CA ASN A 437 -1.99 17.24 13.60
C ASN A 437 -0.78 16.52 14.23
N LYS A 438 -0.51 15.31 13.75
CA LYS A 438 0.56 14.45 14.26
C LYS A 438 1.50 14.10 13.13
N TYR A 439 2.67 13.58 13.49
CA TYR A 439 3.69 13.20 12.53
C TYR A 439 4.35 11.90 12.97
N LYS A 440 4.64 11.02 12.02
CA LYS A 440 5.24 9.70 12.27
C LYS A 440 6.18 9.29 11.17
N SER A 441 7.11 8.39 11.50
CA SER A 441 7.99 7.77 10.52
C SER A 441 7.50 6.39 10.09
N PHE A 442 7.37 6.17 8.78
CA PHE A 442 6.99 4.88 8.19
C PHE A 442 8.07 4.36 7.22
N ASN A 443 8.01 3.06 6.94
CA ASN A 443 8.75 2.40 5.87
C ASN A 443 7.80 1.97 4.75
N GLY A 444 8.25 2.06 3.51
CA GLY A 444 7.56 1.47 2.36
C GLY A 444 7.90 2.13 1.04
N THR A 445 7.72 1.40 -0.05
CA THR A 445 7.58 1.98 -1.40
C THR A 445 6.40 2.95 -1.46
N SER A 446 5.41 2.77 -0.60
CA SER A 446 4.32 3.72 -0.32
C SER A 446 4.78 5.11 0.12
N MET A 447 5.94 5.22 0.77
CA MET A 447 6.52 6.52 1.17
C MET A 447 7.45 7.08 0.07
N ALA A 448 8.06 6.22 -0.74
CA ALA A 448 8.86 6.63 -1.88
C ALA A 448 8.01 7.24 -3.01
N THR A 449 6.86 6.62 -3.30
CA THR A 449 5.90 7.01 -4.35
C THR A 449 5.48 8.49 -4.28
N PRO A 450 5.02 9.04 -3.14
CA PRO A 450 4.58 10.42 -3.06
C PRO A 450 5.71 11.46 -3.23
N TYR A 451 6.99 11.10 -3.01
CA TYR A 451 8.09 12.00 -3.39
C TYR A 451 8.12 12.20 -4.91
N VAL A 452 8.02 11.11 -5.68
CA VAL A 452 7.96 11.17 -7.14
C VAL A 452 6.71 11.93 -7.56
N ALA A 453 5.53 11.64 -6.99
CA ALA A 453 4.30 12.35 -7.31
C ALA A 453 4.39 13.86 -7.05
N GLY A 454 5.00 14.28 -5.93
CA GLY A 454 5.26 15.68 -5.62
C GLY A 454 6.19 16.34 -6.64
N LEU A 455 7.26 15.65 -7.07
CA LEU A 455 8.18 16.15 -8.09
C LEU A 455 7.51 16.27 -9.46
N VAL A 456 6.73 15.27 -9.87
CA VAL A 456 5.94 15.34 -11.10
C VAL A 456 4.95 16.50 -11.03
N GLY A 457 4.32 16.73 -9.88
CA GLY A 457 3.53 17.92 -9.62
C GLY A 457 4.33 19.20 -9.90
N VAL A 458 5.49 19.37 -9.28
CA VAL A 458 6.38 20.52 -9.52
C VAL A 458 6.69 20.70 -11.01
N MET A 459 7.06 19.63 -11.73
CA MET A 459 7.35 19.69 -13.16
C MET A 459 6.13 20.18 -13.96
N LYS A 460 4.95 19.66 -13.66
CA LYS A 460 3.69 20.07 -14.32
C LYS A 460 3.22 21.46 -13.94
N ALA A 461 3.67 22.01 -12.81
CA ALA A 461 3.42 23.42 -12.47
C ALA A 461 4.06 24.34 -13.51
N TYR A 462 5.20 23.95 -14.10
CA TYR A 462 5.92 24.71 -15.13
C TYR A 462 5.57 24.29 -16.56
N LYS A 463 5.37 22.99 -16.82
CA LYS A 463 4.96 22.48 -18.13
C LYS A 463 3.75 21.51 -17.99
N PRO A 464 2.51 22.03 -17.99
CA PRO A 464 1.31 21.22 -17.74
C PRO A 464 1.06 20.12 -18.79
N ALA A 465 1.55 20.29 -20.02
CA ALA A 465 1.35 19.37 -21.13
C ALA A 465 2.33 18.17 -21.14
N LEU A 466 3.20 18.05 -20.12
CA LEU A 466 4.13 16.92 -20.00
C LEU A 466 3.39 15.59 -20.01
N THR A 467 3.84 14.70 -20.88
CA THR A 467 3.43 13.29 -20.94
C THR A 467 4.19 12.46 -19.91
N THR A 468 3.66 11.28 -19.59
CA THR A 468 4.31 10.33 -18.67
C THR A 468 5.71 9.93 -19.14
N GLN A 469 5.89 9.72 -20.45
CA GLN A 469 7.19 9.36 -21.02
C GLN A 469 8.21 10.51 -20.91
N GLU A 470 7.83 11.75 -21.25
CA GLU A 470 8.73 12.91 -21.15
C GLU A 470 9.17 13.16 -19.70
N VAL A 471 8.25 12.99 -18.74
CA VAL A 471 8.60 13.07 -17.31
C VAL A 471 9.58 11.98 -16.94
N PHE A 472 9.31 10.73 -17.32
CA PHE A 472 10.21 9.62 -17.02
C PHE A 472 11.60 9.83 -17.63
N ASP A 473 11.69 10.31 -18.86
CA ASP A 473 12.96 10.58 -19.53
C ASP A 473 13.79 11.63 -18.79
N ILE A 474 13.16 12.70 -18.30
CA ILE A 474 13.82 13.72 -17.46
C ILE A 474 14.28 13.11 -16.14
N LEU A 475 13.42 12.36 -15.44
CA LEU A 475 13.78 11.72 -14.17
C LEU A 475 14.93 10.73 -14.35
N LYS A 476 14.92 9.97 -15.45
CA LYS A 476 15.96 9.01 -15.80
C LYS A 476 17.28 9.69 -16.14
N LYS A 477 17.24 10.77 -16.93
CA LYS A 477 18.43 11.54 -17.33
C LYS A 477 19.10 12.23 -16.15
N THR A 478 18.31 12.75 -15.21
CA THR A 478 18.80 13.60 -14.12
C THR A 478 19.04 12.87 -12.80
N GLY A 479 18.44 11.69 -12.64
CA GLY A 479 18.66 10.85 -11.47
C GLY A 479 20.08 10.30 -11.38
N ILE A 480 20.49 9.94 -10.16
CA ILE A 480 21.81 9.36 -9.88
C ILE A 480 21.71 7.84 -9.67
N PRO A 481 22.77 7.07 -9.95
CA PRO A 481 22.76 5.64 -9.65
C PRO A 481 22.66 5.40 -8.14
N THR A 482 21.89 4.38 -7.77
CA THR A 482 21.93 3.77 -6.43
C THR A 482 23.05 2.73 -6.38
N HIS A 483 23.17 1.98 -5.27
CA HIS A 483 24.08 0.84 -5.20
C HIS A 483 23.67 -0.34 -6.09
N THR A 484 22.38 -0.46 -6.44
CA THR A 484 21.82 -1.53 -7.31
C THR A 484 20.81 -0.92 -8.30
N PRO A 485 21.27 -0.12 -9.27
CA PRO A 485 20.40 0.64 -10.18
C PRO A 485 19.53 -0.27 -11.06
N GLU A 486 20.00 -1.47 -11.39
CA GLU A 486 19.23 -2.50 -12.09
C GLU A 486 18.03 -3.02 -11.28
N GLU A 487 18.08 -2.96 -9.95
CA GLU A 487 17.00 -3.37 -9.06
C GLU A 487 16.09 -2.23 -8.62
N THR A 488 16.53 -0.97 -8.74
CA THR A 488 15.84 0.20 -8.15
C THR A 488 15.47 1.29 -9.14
N GLY A 489 16.18 1.38 -10.27
CA GLY A 489 16.11 2.53 -11.17
C GLY A 489 16.93 3.72 -10.65
N PRO A 490 16.98 4.82 -11.42
CA PRO A 490 17.70 6.02 -11.05
C PRO A 490 17.04 6.70 -9.84
N PHE A 491 17.85 7.16 -8.89
CA PHE A 491 17.38 7.91 -7.72
C PHE A 491 17.12 9.37 -8.09
N ILE A 492 15.89 9.83 -7.86
CA ILE A 492 15.43 11.15 -8.32
C ILE A 492 16.25 12.31 -7.73
N GLN A 493 16.42 13.37 -8.52
CA GLN A 493 17.11 14.60 -8.12
C GLN A 493 16.25 15.82 -8.50
N PRO A 494 15.35 16.28 -7.61
CA PRO A 494 14.34 17.30 -7.90
C PRO A 494 14.88 18.58 -8.53
N GLY A 495 15.98 19.14 -7.99
CA GLY A 495 16.59 20.35 -8.52
C GLY A 495 17.15 20.16 -9.93
N LYS A 496 17.80 19.01 -10.20
CA LYS A 496 18.31 18.70 -11.54
C LYS A 496 17.17 18.47 -12.55
N ALA A 497 16.13 17.75 -12.14
CA ALA A 497 14.96 17.49 -12.98
C ALA A 497 14.26 18.80 -13.38
N LEU A 498 14.09 19.74 -12.43
CA LEU A 498 13.50 21.04 -12.73
C LEU A 498 14.42 21.91 -13.60
N ALA A 499 15.74 21.92 -13.36
CA ALA A 499 16.69 22.64 -14.20
C ALA A 499 16.70 22.13 -15.65
N GLU A 500 16.76 20.81 -15.84
CA GLU A 500 16.64 20.16 -17.15
C GLU A 500 15.33 20.53 -17.84
N LEU A 501 14.21 20.50 -17.11
CA LEU A 501 12.90 20.89 -17.64
C LEU A 501 12.90 22.35 -18.12
N LEU A 502 13.55 23.26 -17.39
CA LEU A 502 13.61 24.68 -17.70
C LEU A 502 14.72 25.05 -18.72
N GLY A 503 15.64 24.13 -19.02
CA GLY A 503 16.74 24.34 -19.95
C GLY A 503 17.85 25.26 -19.42
N ILE A 504 18.16 25.15 -18.12
CA ILE A 504 19.14 26.00 -17.41
C ILE A 504 20.25 25.21 -16.72
#